data_AF-K9WHM7-F1
#
_entry.id   AF-K9WHM7-F1
#
_cell.length_a   1.000
_cell.length_b   1.000
_cell.length_c   1.000
_cell.angle_alpha   90.00
_cell.angle_beta   90.00
_cell.angle_gamma   90.00
#
_symmetry.space_group_name_H-M   'P 1'
#
loop_
_entity.id
_entity.type
_entity.pdbx_description
1 polymer ?
#
loop_
_entity_poly.entity_id
_entity_poly.type
_entity_poly.pdbx_seq_one_letter_code
_entity_poly.pdbx_strand_id
1 'polypeptide(L)'
;MLSKEELRARLRESLDTTIYEVNRTLRGENLEQLEEVLIRIGRGGRIPHWYEQLKTQQTLPNLDGKTIGSVIEMLLVAVLEKIIFHGLEISPLRINPARGIDLPDLDLGIKSPSENYCTSEPFFSAYERLIGSEYDALILLTDYQTAKKKPPLKLQIIKFKYLDKTQIADYRLCQIAKKHREWLLAENEAWAQKVFRFLAYVNQSDWRAKQLLRLLDCLQDSASVQQWIQQAYIDFQKVNKKRIAKDAAPIPTSDIESLQRINSIQPLYLGVIDAADNWVIEMQKDLARFPNSNEWARILSSPLDGQIGMSPALQWRYNFSRVFGIPQPTENDLSLALDTEP
;
A
#
# COMPACT_ATOMS: atom_id res chain seq x y z
N MET A 1 -25.97 21.72 0.93
CA MET A 1 -24.78 21.00 1.46
C MET A 1 -24.04 20.36 0.30
N LEU A 2 -22.73 20.56 0.24
CA LEU A 2 -21.87 19.92 -0.77
C LEU A 2 -21.84 18.41 -0.57
N SER A 3 -21.79 17.68 -1.67
CA SER A 3 -21.55 16.24 -1.70
C SER A 3 -20.11 15.91 -1.27
N LYS A 4 -19.88 14.66 -0.84
CA LYS A 4 -18.53 14.19 -0.47
C LYS A 4 -17.54 14.32 -1.63
N GLU A 5 -18.00 14.11 -2.87
CA GLU A 5 -17.19 14.21 -4.07
C GLU A 5 -16.76 15.67 -4.35
N GLU A 6 -17.68 16.63 -4.22
CA GLU A 6 -17.35 18.06 -4.33
C GLU A 6 -16.35 18.49 -3.25
N LEU A 7 -16.48 17.97 -2.03
CA LEU A 7 -15.51 18.22 -0.95
C LEU A 7 -14.13 17.64 -1.26
N ARG A 8 -14.06 16.42 -1.81
CA ARG A 8 -12.78 15.83 -2.28
C ARG A 8 -12.19 16.65 -3.42
N ALA A 9 -12.99 17.10 -4.38
CA ALA A 9 -12.53 17.94 -5.48
C ALA A 9 -11.95 19.27 -4.95
N ARG A 10 -12.65 19.91 -4.01
CA ARG A 10 -12.18 21.14 -3.38
C ARG A 10 -10.87 20.96 -2.62
N LEU A 11 -10.73 19.86 -1.88
CA LEU A 11 -9.48 19.49 -1.22
C LEU A 11 -8.33 19.29 -2.22
N ARG A 12 -8.60 18.63 -3.36
CA ARG A 12 -7.58 18.42 -4.41
C ARG A 12 -7.10 19.74 -5.01
N GLU A 13 -8.02 20.67 -5.26
CA GLU A 13 -7.69 22.01 -5.78
C GLU A 13 -6.87 22.85 -4.78
N SER A 14 -7.13 22.69 -3.49
CA SER A 14 -6.47 23.47 -2.44
C SER A 14 -5.32 22.73 -1.76
N LEU A 15 -4.83 21.63 -2.34
CA LEU A 15 -4.00 20.67 -1.60
C LEU A 15 -2.70 21.29 -1.08
N ASP A 16 -2.00 22.07 -1.91
CA ASP A 16 -0.80 22.81 -1.50
C ASP A 16 -1.09 23.74 -0.31
N THR A 17 -2.18 24.50 -0.37
CA THR A 17 -2.60 25.40 0.72
C THR A 17 -2.96 24.61 1.98
N THR A 18 -3.69 23.51 1.84
CA THR A 18 -4.03 22.62 2.96
C THR A 18 -2.77 22.13 3.67
N ILE A 19 -1.78 21.61 2.92
CA ILE A 19 -0.56 21.07 3.53
C ILE A 19 0.32 22.18 4.10
N TYR A 20 0.36 23.35 3.46
CA TYR A 20 1.02 24.54 4.00
C TYR A 20 0.46 24.91 5.38
N GLU A 21 -0.87 25.00 5.52
CA GLU A 21 -1.52 25.34 6.79
C GLU A 21 -1.34 24.24 7.84
N VAL A 22 -1.42 22.95 7.47
CA VAL A 22 -1.08 21.85 8.39
C VAL A 22 0.36 21.99 8.89
N ASN A 23 1.32 22.27 8.00
CA ASN A 23 2.71 22.48 8.41
C ASN A 23 2.92 23.73 9.28
N ARG A 24 2.15 24.81 9.08
CA ARG A 24 2.14 25.97 9.99
C ARG A 24 1.69 25.56 11.38
N THR A 25 0.61 24.80 11.48
CA THR A 25 0.10 24.31 12.77
C THR A 25 1.08 23.36 13.44
N LEU A 26 1.77 22.49 12.69
CA LEU A 26 2.86 21.64 13.22
C LEU A 26 4.07 22.43 13.75
N ARG A 27 4.19 23.73 13.44
CA ARG A 27 5.19 24.64 14.03
C ARG A 27 4.65 25.44 15.21
N GLY A 28 3.43 25.16 15.68
CA GLY A 28 2.81 25.90 16.77
C GLY A 28 2.11 27.19 16.32
N GLU A 29 2.02 27.47 15.02
CA GLU A 29 1.41 28.70 14.51
C GLU A 29 -0.12 28.56 14.41
N ASN A 30 -0.86 29.59 14.85
CA ASN A 30 -2.32 29.69 14.73
C ASN A 30 -3.08 28.44 15.23
N LEU A 31 -2.66 27.83 16.33
CA LEU A 31 -3.39 26.69 16.91
C LEU A 31 -4.70 27.10 17.57
N GLU A 32 -4.79 28.33 18.08
CA GLU A 32 -5.93 28.82 18.86
C GLU A 32 -7.24 28.77 18.06
N GLN A 33 -7.18 29.11 16.77
CA GLN A 33 -8.34 29.04 15.87
C GLN A 33 -8.83 27.59 15.62
N LEU A 34 -7.99 26.60 15.90
CA LEU A 34 -8.29 25.18 15.70
C LEU A 34 -8.79 24.48 16.98
N GLU A 35 -8.67 25.14 18.13
CA GLU A 35 -8.90 24.55 19.46
C GLU A 35 -10.28 23.92 19.60
N GLU A 36 -11.33 24.62 19.16
CA GLU A 36 -12.71 24.14 19.21
C GLU A 36 -12.89 22.80 18.45
N VAL A 37 -12.30 22.70 17.26
CA VAL A 37 -12.36 21.47 16.46
C VAL A 37 -11.59 20.37 17.16
N LEU A 38 -10.36 20.66 17.60
CA LEU A 38 -9.49 19.69 18.26
C LEU A 38 -10.08 19.14 19.57
N ILE A 39 -10.82 19.95 20.33
CA ILE A 39 -11.60 19.51 21.50
C ILE A 39 -12.70 18.53 21.05
N ARG A 40 -13.47 18.89 20.02
CA ARG A 40 -14.59 18.10 19.52
C ARG A 40 -14.17 16.72 19.01
N ILE A 41 -13.10 16.64 18.23
CA ILE A 41 -12.57 15.37 17.69
C ILE A 41 -11.63 14.66 18.66
N GLY A 42 -11.22 15.34 19.73
CA GLY A 42 -10.40 14.77 20.79
C GLY A 42 -11.14 13.74 21.63
N ARG A 43 -10.39 12.80 22.22
CA ARG A 43 -10.97 11.70 23.00
C ARG A 43 -11.76 12.23 24.19
N GLY A 44 -13.04 11.87 24.24
CA GLY A 44 -13.95 12.32 25.30
C GLY A 44 -14.27 13.81 25.26
N GLY A 45 -14.14 14.47 24.10
CA GLY A 45 -14.41 15.90 23.98
C GLY A 45 -13.38 16.76 24.71
N ARG A 46 -12.13 16.30 24.77
CA ARG A 46 -11.03 16.99 25.46
C ARG A 46 -9.94 17.37 24.48
N ILE A 47 -9.27 18.47 24.77
CA ILE A 47 -8.10 18.90 24.01
C ILE A 47 -7.02 17.80 24.00
N PRO A 48 -6.35 17.53 22.87
CA PRO A 48 -5.30 16.52 22.82
C PRO A 48 -4.12 16.86 23.73
N HIS A 49 -3.53 15.85 24.37
CA HIS A 49 -2.42 16.04 25.32
C HIS A 49 -1.17 16.72 24.73
N TRP A 50 -0.97 16.63 23.41
CA TRP A 50 0.14 17.27 22.70
C TRP A 50 -0.10 18.76 22.40
N TYR A 51 -1.35 19.24 22.52
CA TYR A 51 -1.75 20.58 22.09
C TYR A 51 -0.99 21.69 22.80
N GLU A 52 -0.97 21.66 24.14
CA GLU A 52 -0.34 22.72 24.94
C GLU A 52 1.17 22.82 24.69
N GLN A 53 1.86 21.69 24.52
CA GLN A 53 3.28 21.69 24.19
C GLN A 53 3.52 22.25 22.78
N LEU A 54 2.70 21.86 21.80
CA LEU A 54 2.81 22.37 20.44
C LEU A 54 2.55 23.88 20.38
N LYS A 55 1.54 24.36 21.10
CA LYS A 55 1.17 25.78 21.21
C LYS A 55 2.27 26.62 21.88
N THR A 56 2.77 26.18 23.03
CA THR A 56 3.67 26.99 23.87
C THR A 56 5.14 26.82 23.53
N GLN A 57 5.55 25.61 23.12
CA GLN A 57 6.95 25.25 22.88
C GLN A 57 7.25 24.99 21.41
N GLN A 58 6.25 25.09 20.52
CA GLN A 58 6.41 24.87 19.07
C GLN A 58 7.04 23.51 18.73
N THR A 59 6.78 22.51 19.57
CA THR A 59 7.33 21.15 19.47
C THR A 59 6.30 20.12 19.93
N LEU A 60 6.39 18.90 19.41
CA LEU A 60 5.59 17.79 19.89
C LEU A 60 6.30 17.06 21.04
N PRO A 61 5.56 16.41 21.96
CA PRO A 61 6.14 15.46 22.91
C PRO A 61 6.81 14.30 22.16
N ASN A 62 7.59 13.48 22.86
CA ASN A 62 8.13 12.26 22.27
C ASN A 62 6.98 11.27 22.03
N LEU A 63 6.61 11.09 20.77
CA LEU A 63 5.47 10.28 20.33
C LEU A 63 5.94 9.14 19.43
N ASP A 64 5.22 8.02 19.48
CA ASP A 64 5.40 6.93 18.52
C ASP A 64 4.78 7.26 17.15
N GLY A 65 5.15 6.50 16.12
CA GLY A 65 4.66 6.75 14.76
C GLY A 65 3.13 6.69 14.62
N LYS A 66 2.47 5.84 15.42
CA LYS A 66 1.01 5.73 15.44
C LYS A 66 0.35 7.00 15.96
N THR A 67 0.86 7.56 17.06
CA THR A 67 0.32 8.79 17.64
C THR A 67 0.62 9.98 16.73
N ILE A 68 1.75 9.99 16.01
CA ILE A 68 2.05 11.00 15.00
C ILE A 68 1.02 10.99 13.86
N GLY A 69 0.59 9.82 13.39
CA GLY A 69 -0.48 9.73 12.39
C GLY A 69 -1.78 10.36 12.88
N SER A 70 -2.19 10.06 14.11
CA SER A 70 -3.38 10.69 14.71
C SER A 70 -3.23 12.20 14.92
N VAL A 71 -2.04 12.73 15.25
CA VAL A 71 -1.80 14.18 15.32
C VAL A 71 -2.06 14.82 13.96
N ILE A 72 -1.51 14.24 12.88
CA ILE A 72 -1.66 14.76 11.52
C ILE A 72 -3.12 14.71 11.08
N GLU A 73 -3.82 13.60 11.32
CA GLU A 73 -5.25 13.45 11.00
C GLU A 73 -6.08 14.53 11.69
N MET A 74 -5.85 14.78 12.98
CA MET A 74 -6.61 15.77 13.75
C MET A 74 -6.34 17.20 13.28
N LEU A 75 -5.07 17.55 13.03
CA LEU A 75 -4.70 18.87 12.51
C LEU A 75 -5.25 19.08 11.10
N LEU A 76 -5.19 18.05 10.24
CA LEU A 76 -5.78 18.12 8.89
C LEU A 76 -7.27 18.42 8.97
N VAL A 77 -8.04 17.70 9.80
CA VAL A 77 -9.48 17.96 9.95
C VAL A 77 -9.76 19.37 10.43
N ALA A 78 -9.00 19.85 11.42
CA ALA A 78 -9.18 21.20 11.93
C ALA A 78 -8.86 22.28 10.87
N VAL A 79 -7.79 22.10 10.11
CA VAL A 79 -7.43 22.98 8.98
C VAL A 79 -8.50 22.94 7.89
N LEU A 80 -9.03 21.76 7.56
CA LEU A 80 -10.09 21.62 6.58
C LEU A 80 -11.33 22.41 6.99
N GLU A 81 -11.80 22.24 8.23
CA GLU A 81 -13.02 22.92 8.71
C GLU A 81 -12.87 24.42 8.85
N LYS A 82 -11.76 24.87 9.46
CA LYS A 82 -11.61 26.28 9.86
C LYS A 82 -11.02 27.15 8.76
N ILE A 83 -10.29 26.57 7.80
CA ILE A 83 -9.55 27.34 6.81
C ILE A 83 -10.01 26.99 5.40
N ILE A 84 -9.91 25.72 4.99
CA ILE A 84 -10.09 25.33 3.58
C ILE A 84 -11.56 25.33 3.16
N PHE A 85 -12.43 24.81 4.02
CA PHE A 85 -13.88 24.79 3.82
C PHE A 85 -14.59 25.92 4.56
N HIS A 86 -13.84 26.93 5.01
CA HIS A 86 -14.42 28.10 5.64
C HIS A 86 -15.43 28.79 4.70
N GLY A 87 -16.63 29.06 5.21
CA GLY A 87 -17.72 29.64 4.44
C GLY A 87 -18.50 28.66 3.57
N LEU A 88 -18.15 27.37 3.56
CA LEU A 88 -18.96 26.33 2.92
C LEU A 88 -19.99 25.79 3.92
N GLU A 89 -21.21 25.55 3.43
CA GLU A 89 -22.25 24.89 4.23
C GLU A 89 -21.99 23.37 4.31
N ILE A 90 -21.13 22.99 5.27
CA ILE A 90 -20.80 21.61 5.60
C ILE A 90 -21.15 21.28 7.05
N SER A 91 -21.48 20.02 7.28
CA SER A 91 -21.55 19.49 8.66
C SER A 91 -20.12 19.33 9.21
N PRO A 92 -19.94 19.41 10.54
CA PRO A 92 -18.63 19.15 11.15
C PRO A 92 -18.11 17.76 10.75
N LEU A 93 -16.88 17.69 10.24
CA LEU A 93 -16.22 16.48 9.82
C LEU A 93 -15.91 15.60 11.02
N ARG A 94 -15.96 14.28 10.81
CA ARG A 94 -15.71 13.26 11.84
C ARG A 94 -14.44 12.51 11.51
N ILE A 95 -13.73 12.07 12.54
CA ILE A 95 -12.63 11.10 12.40
C ILE A 95 -13.14 9.74 12.89
N ASN A 96 -13.00 8.69 12.08
CA ASN A 96 -13.45 7.35 12.49
C ASN A 96 -12.56 6.20 11.96
N PRO A 97 -11.33 6.05 12.48
CA PRO A 97 -10.38 5.06 11.97
C PRO A 97 -10.88 3.62 12.19
N ALA A 98 -11.77 3.41 13.17
CA ALA A 98 -12.33 2.10 13.53
C ALA A 98 -13.24 1.50 12.44
N ARG A 99 -13.72 2.30 11.47
CA ARG A 99 -14.50 1.81 10.32
C ARG A 99 -13.66 1.59 9.06
N GLY A 100 -12.33 1.64 9.17
CA GLY A 100 -11.43 1.50 8.02
C GLY A 100 -11.39 2.73 7.11
N ILE A 101 -11.88 3.88 7.60
CA ILE A 101 -11.82 5.16 6.89
C ILE A 101 -11.58 6.32 7.84
N ASP A 102 -10.52 7.07 7.59
CA ASP A 102 -10.09 8.12 8.51
C ASP A 102 -11.06 9.30 8.51
N LEU A 103 -11.51 9.74 7.32
CA LEU A 103 -12.42 10.87 7.12
C LEU A 103 -13.71 10.43 6.36
N PRO A 104 -14.68 9.78 7.04
CA PRO A 104 -15.91 9.26 6.44
C PRO A 104 -16.75 10.30 5.71
N ASP A 105 -16.68 11.56 6.12
CA ASP A 105 -17.45 12.64 5.51
C ASP A 105 -16.89 13.06 4.15
N LEU A 106 -15.67 12.64 3.82
CA LEU A 106 -15.06 12.83 2.50
C LEU A 106 -14.87 11.52 1.74
N ASP A 107 -15.15 10.36 2.32
CA ASP A 107 -14.71 9.07 1.75
C ASP A 107 -13.20 9.06 1.45
N LEU A 108 -12.40 9.50 2.43
CA LEU A 108 -10.95 9.71 2.29
C LEU A 108 -10.18 9.03 3.43
N GLY A 109 -9.20 8.19 3.08
CA GLY A 109 -8.18 7.68 3.99
C GLY A 109 -6.99 8.64 4.09
N ILE A 110 -6.35 8.69 5.25
CA ILE A 110 -5.14 9.48 5.50
C ILE A 110 -4.00 8.53 5.82
N LYS A 111 -2.88 8.65 5.11
CA LYS A 111 -1.69 7.84 5.37
C LYS A 111 -0.52 8.76 5.59
N SER A 112 0.13 8.66 6.74
CA SER A 112 1.25 9.52 7.13
C SER A 112 2.57 8.73 7.25
N PRO A 113 3.10 8.14 6.16
CA PRO A 113 4.37 7.42 6.24
C PRO A 113 5.50 8.37 6.64
N SER A 114 6.55 7.80 7.24
CA SER A 114 7.82 8.49 7.44
C SER A 114 8.76 8.28 6.25
N GLU A 115 10.01 8.71 6.34
CA GLU A 115 11.00 8.63 5.25
C GLU A 115 11.39 7.20 4.83
N ASN A 116 10.87 6.18 5.51
CA ASN A 116 10.91 4.79 5.05
C ASN A 116 9.78 4.44 4.06
N TYR A 117 8.86 5.37 3.79
CA TYR A 117 7.72 5.27 2.87
C TYR A 117 6.69 4.20 3.23
N CYS A 118 6.74 3.64 4.43
CA CYS A 118 5.93 2.50 4.82
C CYS A 118 4.82 2.89 5.79
N THR A 119 3.64 2.30 5.59
CA THR A 119 2.58 2.24 6.59
C THR A 119 1.90 0.88 6.54
N SER A 120 1.10 0.55 7.55
CA SER A 120 0.30 -0.67 7.56
C SER A 120 -1.19 -0.37 7.67
N GLU A 121 -2.02 -1.22 7.06
CA GLU A 121 -3.48 -1.11 7.11
C GLU A 121 -4.13 -2.50 7.17
N PRO A 122 -5.16 -2.72 8.02
CA PRO A 122 -5.97 -3.92 7.96
C PRO A 122 -6.56 -4.10 6.55
N PHE A 123 -6.60 -5.34 6.07
CA PHE A 123 -7.18 -5.65 4.77
C PHE A 123 -8.45 -6.48 4.94
N PHE A 124 -9.43 -6.25 4.07
CA PHE A 124 -10.66 -7.05 4.03
C PHE A 124 -10.57 -8.13 2.97
N SER A 125 -9.76 -7.90 1.94
CA SER A 125 -9.55 -8.85 0.86
C SER A 125 -8.13 -8.82 0.31
N ALA A 126 -7.59 -10.00 0.01
CA ALA A 126 -6.33 -10.16 -0.73
C ALA A 126 -6.38 -9.44 -2.10
N TYR A 127 -7.57 -9.32 -2.70
CA TYR A 127 -7.77 -8.74 -4.02
C TYR A 127 -7.62 -7.22 -4.06
N GLU A 128 -7.59 -6.53 -2.91
CA GLU A 128 -7.27 -5.09 -2.81
C GLU A 128 -5.93 -4.74 -3.48
N ARG A 129 -4.98 -5.69 -3.53
CA ARG A 129 -3.72 -5.54 -4.29
C ARG A 129 -3.91 -5.31 -5.79
N LEU A 130 -5.07 -5.65 -6.34
CA LEU A 130 -5.41 -5.46 -7.75
C LEU A 130 -6.51 -4.42 -7.96
N ILE A 131 -7.52 -4.40 -7.07
CA ILE A 131 -8.72 -3.55 -7.24
C ILE A 131 -8.65 -2.23 -6.46
N GLY A 132 -7.63 -2.07 -5.61
CA GLY A 132 -7.45 -0.91 -4.76
C GLY A 132 -8.34 -0.89 -3.53
N SER A 133 -8.33 0.25 -2.85
CA SER A 133 -9.15 0.54 -1.66
C SER A 133 -10.62 0.83 -2.03
N GLU A 134 -11.48 0.94 -1.02
CA GLU A 134 -12.85 1.44 -1.17
C GLU A 134 -12.89 2.97 -1.33
N TYR A 135 -11.87 3.65 -0.81
CA TYR A 135 -11.83 5.10 -0.63
C TYR A 135 -10.55 5.69 -1.23
N ASP A 136 -10.60 6.97 -1.61
CA ASP A 136 -9.41 7.71 -2.03
C ASP A 136 -8.48 7.90 -0.83
N ALA A 137 -7.21 8.21 -1.05
CA ALA A 137 -6.28 8.47 0.04
C ALA A 137 -5.39 9.68 -0.18
N LEU A 138 -5.18 10.43 0.91
CA LEU A 138 -4.16 11.47 0.99
C LEU A 138 -2.93 10.92 1.71
N ILE A 139 -1.81 10.87 0.98
CA ILE A 139 -0.52 10.40 1.48
C ILE A 139 0.32 11.60 1.89
N LEU A 140 0.74 11.65 3.14
CA LEU A 140 1.45 12.76 3.79
C LEU A 140 2.81 12.25 4.30
N LEU A 141 3.85 12.37 3.48
CA LEU A 141 5.20 11.94 3.86
C LEU A 141 5.77 12.89 4.91
N THR A 142 6.16 12.36 6.06
CA THR A 142 6.73 13.12 7.18
C THR A 142 8.24 12.96 7.29
N ASP A 143 8.91 13.91 7.94
CA ASP A 143 10.33 13.83 8.32
C ASP A 143 10.57 13.16 9.70
N TYR A 144 9.61 12.35 10.17
CA TYR A 144 9.61 11.81 11.53
C TYR A 144 10.88 11.04 11.91
N GLN A 145 11.44 10.20 11.03
CA GLN A 145 12.64 9.41 11.32
C GLN A 145 13.87 10.30 11.53
N THR A 146 13.95 11.41 10.80
CA THR A 146 15.01 12.39 10.96
C THR A 146 14.77 13.28 12.18
N ALA A 147 13.54 13.77 12.35
CA ALA A 147 13.15 14.67 13.43
C ALA A 147 13.28 14.03 14.82
N LYS A 148 12.89 12.75 14.98
CA LYS A 148 12.97 12.05 16.28
C LYS A 148 14.42 11.85 16.79
N LYS A 149 15.41 11.89 15.90
CA LYS A 149 16.84 11.80 16.25
C LYS A 149 17.43 13.13 16.75
N LYS A 150 16.70 14.24 16.59
CA LYS A 150 17.15 15.60 16.91
C LYS A 150 16.11 16.30 17.81
N PRO A 151 16.03 15.95 19.11
CA PRO A 151 15.11 16.61 20.02
C PRO A 151 15.41 18.12 20.12
N PRO A 152 14.38 18.97 20.30
CA PRO A 152 12.96 18.61 20.47
C PRO A 152 12.26 18.24 19.15
N LEU A 153 11.21 17.41 19.22
CA LEU A 153 10.52 16.88 18.03
C LEU A 153 9.77 17.98 17.27
N LYS A 154 10.30 18.35 16.11
CA LYS A 154 9.70 19.28 15.16
C LYS A 154 9.36 18.53 13.89
N LEU A 155 8.09 18.16 13.76
CA LEU A 155 7.58 17.36 12.65
C LEU A 155 7.17 18.25 11.47
N GLN A 156 7.42 17.80 10.25
CA GLN A 156 6.91 18.41 9.02
C GLN A 156 6.42 17.36 8.03
N ILE A 157 5.40 17.73 7.26
CA ILE A 157 5.03 17.05 6.02
C ILE A 157 5.94 17.57 4.92
N ILE A 158 6.81 16.72 4.38
CA ILE A 158 7.84 17.09 3.41
C ILE A 158 7.42 16.83 1.96
N LYS A 159 6.49 15.89 1.73
CA LYS A 159 5.87 15.62 0.42
C LYS A 159 4.45 15.12 0.64
N PHE A 160 3.59 15.29 -0.35
CA PHE A 160 2.24 14.76 -0.30
C PHE A 160 1.75 14.31 -1.67
N LYS A 161 0.77 13.41 -1.69
CA LYS A 161 0.12 12.94 -2.91
C LYS A 161 -1.32 12.56 -2.61
N TYR A 162 -2.24 13.02 -3.46
CA TYR A 162 -3.58 12.48 -3.51
C TYR A 162 -3.62 11.29 -4.48
N LEU A 163 -4.18 10.17 -4.03
CA LEU A 163 -4.33 8.95 -4.82
C LEU A 163 -5.80 8.56 -4.86
N ASP A 164 -6.30 8.27 -6.05
CA ASP A 164 -7.63 7.71 -6.22
C ASP A 164 -7.66 6.26 -5.67
N LYS A 165 -8.84 5.79 -5.25
CA LYS A 165 -8.99 4.49 -4.57
C LYS A 165 -8.36 3.30 -5.31
N THR A 166 -8.40 3.28 -6.64
CA THR A 166 -7.83 2.21 -7.48
C THR A 166 -6.31 2.24 -7.54
N GLN A 167 -5.70 3.40 -7.25
CA GLN A 167 -4.25 3.61 -7.22
C GLN A 167 -3.62 3.10 -5.94
N ILE A 168 -4.42 2.85 -4.88
CA ILE A 168 -4.00 2.16 -3.65
C ILE A 168 -3.98 0.64 -3.89
N ALA A 169 -3.24 0.23 -4.92
CA ALA A 169 -3.07 -1.15 -5.34
C ALA A 169 -1.60 -1.40 -5.70
N ASP A 170 -1.20 -2.67 -5.78
CA ASP A 170 0.18 -3.03 -6.10
C ASP A 170 0.48 -2.72 -7.56
N TYR A 171 1.44 -1.83 -7.79
CA TYR A 171 1.83 -1.39 -9.12
C TYR A 171 2.22 -2.55 -10.03
N ARG A 172 3.11 -3.44 -9.58
CA ARG A 172 3.66 -4.48 -10.45
C ARG A 172 2.62 -5.54 -10.77
N LEU A 173 1.83 -5.93 -9.76
CA LEU A 173 0.78 -6.94 -9.96
C LEU A 173 -0.35 -6.39 -10.84
N CYS A 174 -0.72 -5.12 -10.67
CA CYS A 174 -1.68 -4.45 -11.55
C CYS A 174 -1.21 -4.41 -13.01
N GLN A 175 0.08 -4.15 -13.26
CA GLN A 175 0.64 -4.15 -14.62
C GLN A 175 0.53 -5.54 -15.28
N ILE A 176 0.90 -6.61 -14.57
CA ILE A 176 0.77 -7.98 -15.08
C ILE A 176 -0.71 -8.32 -15.31
N ALA A 177 -1.57 -8.02 -14.33
CA ALA A 177 -3.01 -8.23 -14.45
C ALA A 177 -3.59 -7.53 -15.68
N LYS A 178 -3.26 -6.25 -15.88
CA LYS A 178 -3.73 -5.43 -16.99
C LYS A 178 -3.26 -5.96 -18.34
N LYS A 179 -1.99 -6.35 -18.43
CA LYS A 179 -1.38 -6.91 -19.64
C LYS A 179 -2.08 -8.17 -20.14
N HIS A 180 -2.56 -9.02 -19.23
CA HIS A 180 -3.10 -10.33 -19.58
C HIS A 180 -4.63 -10.45 -19.48
N ARG A 181 -5.32 -9.49 -18.86
CA ARG A 181 -6.76 -9.57 -18.58
C ARG A 181 -7.61 -9.89 -19.81
N GLU A 182 -7.51 -9.08 -20.86
CA GLU A 182 -8.38 -9.22 -22.04
C GLU A 182 -8.20 -10.57 -22.72
N TRP A 183 -6.94 -10.98 -22.92
CA TRP A 183 -6.61 -12.28 -23.51
C TRP A 183 -7.11 -13.45 -22.63
N LEU A 184 -6.84 -13.44 -21.32
CA LEU A 184 -7.29 -14.50 -20.42
C LEU A 184 -8.82 -14.66 -20.42
N LEU A 185 -9.56 -13.55 -20.43
CA LEU A 185 -11.02 -13.57 -20.45
C LEU A 185 -11.59 -14.08 -21.78
N ALA A 186 -10.93 -13.78 -22.90
CA ALA A 186 -11.31 -14.30 -24.21
C ALA A 186 -11.08 -15.82 -24.32
N GLU A 187 -10.00 -16.32 -23.71
CA GLU A 187 -9.65 -17.74 -23.72
C GLU A 187 -10.49 -18.55 -22.73
N ASN A 188 -10.47 -18.18 -21.44
CA ASN A 188 -11.17 -18.92 -20.39
C ASN A 188 -11.25 -18.12 -19.08
N GLU A 189 -12.48 -17.84 -18.63
CA GLU A 189 -12.73 -17.11 -17.39
C GLU A 189 -12.08 -17.77 -16.15
N ALA A 190 -12.10 -19.10 -16.05
CA ALA A 190 -11.51 -19.80 -14.91
C ALA A 190 -9.98 -19.66 -14.90
N TRP A 191 -9.34 -19.60 -16.06
CA TRP A 191 -7.89 -19.31 -16.15
C TRP A 191 -7.58 -17.89 -15.68
N ALA A 192 -8.40 -16.91 -16.09
CA ALA A 192 -8.29 -15.55 -15.60
C ALA A 192 -8.40 -15.50 -14.06
N GLN A 193 -9.40 -16.17 -13.48
CA GLN A 193 -9.59 -16.25 -12.04
C GLN A 193 -8.39 -16.90 -11.32
N LYS A 194 -7.79 -17.96 -11.86
CA LYS A 194 -6.56 -18.57 -11.31
C LYS A 194 -5.39 -17.59 -11.29
N VAL A 195 -5.15 -16.89 -12.39
CA VAL A 195 -4.07 -15.89 -12.49
C VAL A 195 -4.29 -14.75 -11.49
N PHE A 196 -5.49 -14.19 -11.43
CA PHE A 196 -5.77 -13.09 -10.50
C PHE A 196 -5.75 -13.53 -9.04
N ARG A 197 -6.17 -14.77 -8.74
CA ARG A 197 -6.00 -15.38 -7.42
C ARG A 197 -4.51 -15.45 -7.05
N PHE A 198 -3.66 -15.96 -7.95
CA PHE A 198 -2.22 -15.97 -7.70
C PHE A 198 -1.69 -14.57 -7.45
N LEU A 199 -1.99 -13.59 -8.30
CA LEU A 199 -1.51 -12.22 -8.13
C LEU A 199 -1.98 -11.58 -6.80
N ALA A 200 -3.21 -11.85 -6.35
CA ALA A 200 -3.70 -11.37 -5.06
C ALA A 200 -2.91 -11.96 -3.87
N TYR A 201 -2.63 -13.27 -3.90
CA TYR A 201 -2.05 -13.99 -2.76
C TYR A 201 -0.53 -14.16 -2.82
N VAL A 202 0.12 -13.79 -3.93
CA VAL A 202 1.54 -14.06 -4.13
C VAL A 202 2.42 -13.43 -3.05
N ASN A 203 3.24 -14.25 -2.40
CA ASN A 203 4.27 -13.77 -1.48
C ASN A 203 5.56 -13.52 -2.28
N GLN A 204 5.83 -12.25 -2.57
CA GLN A 204 7.01 -11.84 -3.31
C GLN A 204 8.32 -12.08 -2.56
N SER A 205 8.34 -12.59 -1.32
CA SER A 205 9.57 -13.04 -0.66
C SER A 205 9.91 -14.50 -0.96
N ASP A 206 8.92 -15.30 -1.39
CA ASP A 206 9.11 -16.71 -1.74
C ASP A 206 9.83 -16.86 -3.09
N TRP A 207 10.81 -17.77 -3.16
CA TRP A 207 11.64 -17.90 -4.35
C TRP A 207 10.84 -18.42 -5.55
N ARG A 208 10.04 -19.48 -5.38
CA ARG A 208 9.23 -20.05 -6.46
C ARG A 208 8.19 -19.04 -6.94
N ALA A 209 7.52 -18.34 -6.02
CA ALA A 209 6.53 -17.32 -6.33
C ALA A 209 7.12 -16.17 -7.17
N LYS A 210 8.34 -15.72 -6.85
CA LYS A 210 9.06 -14.71 -7.65
C LYS A 210 9.29 -15.17 -9.08
N GLN A 211 9.68 -16.43 -9.29
CA GLN A 211 9.90 -16.95 -10.64
C GLN A 211 8.56 -17.07 -11.39
N LEU A 212 7.52 -17.60 -10.74
CA LEU A 212 6.17 -17.69 -11.33
C LEU A 212 5.63 -16.31 -11.74
N LEU A 213 5.88 -15.25 -10.97
CA LEU A 213 5.53 -13.88 -11.37
C LEU A 213 6.24 -13.43 -12.65
N ARG A 214 7.52 -13.79 -12.84
CA ARG A 214 8.25 -13.48 -14.08
C ARG A 214 7.70 -14.25 -15.27
N LEU A 215 7.32 -15.51 -15.07
CA LEU A 215 6.68 -16.32 -16.11
C LEU A 215 5.32 -15.75 -16.49
N LEU A 216 4.51 -15.33 -15.52
CA LEU A 216 3.23 -14.67 -15.78
C LEU A 216 3.40 -13.35 -16.54
N ASP A 217 4.43 -12.57 -16.25
CA ASP A 217 4.71 -11.32 -16.97
C ASP A 217 5.04 -11.55 -18.46
N CYS A 218 5.46 -12.76 -18.85
CA CYS A 218 5.71 -13.12 -20.25
C CYS A 218 4.80 -14.26 -20.75
N LEU A 219 3.63 -14.45 -20.14
CA LEU A 219 2.78 -15.64 -20.29
C LEU A 219 2.44 -16.01 -21.75
N GLN A 220 2.29 -15.01 -22.62
CA GLN A 220 1.90 -15.19 -24.03
C GLN A 220 3.11 -15.44 -24.97
N ASP A 221 4.34 -15.32 -24.47
CA ASP A 221 5.57 -15.53 -25.24
C ASP A 221 6.27 -16.81 -24.77
N SER A 222 6.01 -17.91 -25.47
CA SER A 222 6.57 -19.22 -25.15
C SER A 222 8.10 -19.24 -25.12
N ALA A 223 8.77 -18.47 -25.98
CA ALA A 223 10.23 -18.42 -26.01
C ALA A 223 10.78 -17.72 -24.76
N SER A 224 10.17 -16.59 -24.37
CA SER A 224 10.50 -15.91 -23.12
C SER A 224 10.24 -16.77 -21.89
N VAL A 225 9.11 -17.50 -21.84
CA VAL A 225 8.79 -18.42 -20.74
C VAL A 225 9.88 -19.49 -20.59
N GLN A 226 10.28 -20.15 -21.69
CA GLN A 226 11.33 -21.16 -21.66
C GLN A 226 12.68 -20.58 -21.21
N GLN A 227 13.05 -19.41 -21.73
CA GLN A 227 14.27 -18.71 -21.32
C GLN A 227 14.26 -18.41 -19.82
N TRP A 228 13.14 -17.94 -19.27
CA TRP A 228 13.03 -17.65 -17.85
C TRP A 228 13.09 -18.89 -16.97
N ILE A 229 12.56 -20.03 -17.41
CA ILE A 229 12.70 -21.31 -16.68
C ILE A 229 14.18 -21.72 -16.59
N GLN A 230 14.94 -21.58 -17.68
CA GLN A 230 16.38 -21.84 -17.66
C GLN A 230 17.13 -20.88 -16.74
N GLN A 231 16.77 -19.59 -16.78
CA GLN A 231 17.37 -18.58 -15.91
C GLN A 231 17.05 -18.82 -14.43
N ALA A 232 15.85 -19.32 -14.11
CA ALA A 232 15.45 -19.71 -12.77
C ALA A 232 16.31 -20.88 -12.24
N TYR A 233 16.66 -21.86 -13.08
CA TYR A 233 17.56 -22.94 -12.67
C TYR A 233 18.96 -22.43 -12.26
N ILE A 234 19.53 -21.51 -13.04
CA ILE A 234 20.82 -20.89 -12.72
C ILE A 234 20.73 -20.08 -11.42
N ASP A 235 19.64 -19.31 -11.25
CA ASP A 235 19.39 -18.54 -10.02
C ASP A 235 19.24 -19.45 -8.80
N PHE A 236 18.49 -20.56 -8.91
CA PHE A 236 18.33 -21.57 -7.86
C PHE A 236 19.68 -22.08 -7.35
N GLN A 237 20.55 -22.52 -8.27
CA GLN A 237 21.89 -23.00 -7.91
C GLN A 237 22.71 -21.92 -7.19
N LYS A 238 22.68 -20.69 -7.71
CA LYS A 238 23.40 -19.54 -7.15
C LYS A 238 22.90 -19.18 -5.75
N VAL A 239 21.59 -19.11 -5.55
CA VAL A 239 20.98 -18.75 -4.26
C VAL A 239 21.23 -19.84 -3.22
N ASN A 240 21.09 -21.12 -3.58
CA ASN A 240 21.36 -22.22 -2.66
C ASN A 240 22.83 -22.31 -2.25
N LYS A 241 23.76 -22.11 -3.18
CA LYS A 241 25.19 -22.01 -2.83
C LYS A 241 25.45 -20.92 -1.79
N LYS A 242 24.82 -19.75 -1.93
CA LYS A 242 24.93 -18.65 -0.96
C LYS A 242 24.28 -18.97 0.39
N ARG A 243 23.11 -19.62 0.39
CA ARG A 243 22.39 -20.00 1.61
C ARG A 243 23.17 -21.04 2.42
N ILE A 244 23.67 -22.08 1.76
CA ILE A 244 24.52 -23.12 2.39
C ILE A 244 25.79 -22.51 2.98
N ALA A 245 26.44 -21.59 2.24
CA ALA A 245 27.63 -20.89 2.76
C ALA A 245 27.36 -20.00 3.98
N LYS A 246 26.08 -19.64 4.22
CA LYS A 246 25.62 -18.87 5.39
C LYS A 246 24.91 -19.74 6.44
N ASP A 247 25.01 -21.06 6.34
CA ASP A 247 24.31 -22.02 7.22
C ASP A 247 22.78 -21.81 7.27
N ALA A 248 22.22 -21.33 6.15
CA ALA A 248 20.78 -21.11 5.99
C ALA A 248 20.14 -22.26 5.20
N ALA A 249 18.89 -22.58 5.52
CA ALA A 249 18.13 -23.63 4.84
C ALA A 249 18.05 -23.36 3.31
N PRO A 250 18.44 -24.34 2.46
CA PRO A 250 18.37 -24.19 1.02
C PRO A 250 16.91 -24.12 0.55
N ILE A 251 16.70 -23.53 -0.62
CA ILE A 251 15.43 -23.63 -1.36
C ILE A 251 15.23 -25.12 -1.72
N PRO A 252 14.05 -25.70 -1.46
CA PRO A 252 13.75 -27.09 -1.79
C PRO A 252 13.89 -27.40 -3.29
N THR A 253 14.39 -28.58 -3.63
CA THR A 253 14.49 -29.02 -5.04
C THR A 253 13.11 -29.10 -5.72
N SER A 254 12.06 -29.41 -4.95
CA SER A 254 10.67 -29.41 -5.43
C SER A 254 10.25 -28.08 -6.06
N ASP A 255 10.83 -26.96 -5.61
CA ASP A 255 10.49 -25.64 -6.14
C ASP A 255 11.00 -25.46 -7.57
N ILE A 256 12.24 -25.84 -7.86
CA ILE A 256 12.75 -25.75 -9.23
C ILE A 256 12.15 -26.84 -10.14
N GLU A 257 11.90 -28.05 -9.62
CA GLU A 257 11.23 -29.12 -10.35
C GLU A 257 9.80 -28.71 -10.77
N SER A 258 9.09 -27.95 -9.93
CA SER A 258 7.78 -27.41 -10.28
C SER A 258 7.84 -26.47 -11.49
N LEU A 259 8.87 -25.63 -11.61
CA LEU A 259 9.06 -24.73 -12.74
C LEU A 259 9.48 -25.50 -14.00
N GLN A 260 10.34 -26.51 -13.85
CA GLN A 260 10.79 -27.31 -14.99
C GLN A 260 9.66 -28.15 -15.60
N ARG A 261 8.71 -28.63 -14.78
CA ARG A 261 7.50 -29.34 -15.24
C ARG A 261 6.62 -28.52 -16.17
N ILE A 262 6.70 -27.20 -16.15
CA ILE A 262 5.95 -26.33 -17.07
C ILE A 262 6.30 -26.68 -18.54
N ASN A 263 7.57 -27.00 -18.84
CA ASN A 263 8.01 -27.31 -20.21
C ASN A 263 7.36 -28.57 -20.80
N SER A 264 6.80 -29.46 -19.98
CA SER A 264 6.12 -30.68 -20.44
C SER A 264 4.63 -30.47 -20.73
N ILE A 265 4.08 -29.28 -20.49
CA ILE A 265 2.67 -28.97 -20.69
C ILE A 265 2.51 -28.15 -21.97
N GLN A 266 1.53 -28.52 -22.80
CA GLN A 266 1.18 -27.79 -24.02
C GLN A 266 -0.33 -27.46 -24.04
N PRO A 267 -0.70 -26.21 -24.40
CA PRO A 267 0.18 -25.08 -24.65
C PRO A 267 0.87 -24.57 -23.38
N LEU A 268 2.08 -24.01 -23.53
CA LEU A 268 3.00 -23.70 -22.43
C LEU A 268 2.40 -22.74 -21.37
N TYR A 269 1.56 -21.79 -21.79
CA TYR A 269 0.90 -20.86 -20.87
C TYR A 269 0.00 -21.57 -19.85
N LEU A 270 -0.61 -22.71 -20.19
CA LEU A 270 -1.40 -23.50 -19.24
C LEU A 270 -0.53 -24.05 -18.12
N GLY A 271 0.68 -24.52 -18.47
CA GLY A 271 1.64 -24.98 -17.47
C GLY A 271 2.00 -23.88 -16.47
N VAL A 272 2.17 -22.64 -16.94
CA VAL A 272 2.43 -21.49 -16.07
C VAL A 272 1.23 -21.17 -15.18
N ILE A 273 0.02 -21.12 -15.75
CA ILE A 273 -1.22 -20.82 -15.01
C ILE A 273 -1.46 -21.87 -13.92
N ASP A 274 -1.34 -23.15 -14.25
CA ASP A 274 -1.53 -24.23 -13.28
C ASP A 274 -0.40 -24.27 -12.24
N ALA A 275 0.85 -23.99 -12.60
CA ALA A 275 1.94 -23.91 -11.63
C ALA A 275 1.76 -22.74 -10.64
N ALA A 276 1.24 -21.60 -11.12
CA ALA A 276 0.88 -20.46 -10.29
C ALA A 276 -0.28 -20.80 -9.34
N ASP A 277 -1.34 -21.43 -9.85
CA ASP A 277 -2.49 -21.82 -9.05
C ASP A 277 -2.14 -22.89 -8.01
N ASN A 278 -1.33 -23.87 -8.38
CA ASN A 278 -0.82 -24.90 -7.46
C ASN A 278 0.02 -24.28 -6.34
N TRP A 279 0.85 -23.26 -6.64
CA TRP A 279 1.58 -22.54 -5.59
C TRP A 279 0.62 -21.90 -4.58
N VAL A 280 -0.50 -21.32 -5.03
CA VAL A 280 -1.53 -20.77 -4.13
C VAL A 280 -2.10 -21.87 -3.24
N ILE A 281 -2.51 -23.00 -3.82
CA ILE A 281 -3.12 -24.12 -3.08
C ILE A 281 -2.14 -24.67 -2.04
N GLU A 282 -0.87 -24.86 -2.41
CA GLU A 282 0.17 -25.39 -1.53
C GLU A 282 0.48 -24.43 -0.36
N MET A 283 0.60 -23.12 -0.64
CA MET A 283 1.09 -22.13 0.33
C MET A 283 0.00 -21.50 1.18
N GLN A 284 -1.18 -21.28 0.61
CA GLN A 284 -2.29 -20.61 1.28
C GLN A 284 -3.37 -21.57 1.76
N LYS A 285 -3.42 -22.80 1.21
CA LYS A 285 -4.41 -23.81 1.54
C LYS A 285 -5.82 -23.22 1.48
N ASP A 286 -6.61 -23.37 2.54
CA ASP A 286 -8.00 -22.91 2.62
C ASP A 286 -8.16 -21.37 2.67
N LEU A 287 -7.07 -20.62 2.87
CA LEU A 287 -7.12 -19.15 2.97
C LEU A 287 -7.26 -18.46 1.61
N ALA A 288 -6.84 -19.13 0.52
CA ALA A 288 -6.87 -18.55 -0.82
C ALA A 288 -8.07 -18.98 -1.65
N ARG A 289 -9.16 -18.26 -1.45
CA ARG A 289 -10.37 -18.41 -2.26
C ARG A 289 -10.26 -17.70 -3.60
N PHE A 290 -11.04 -18.18 -4.56
CA PHE A 290 -11.36 -17.42 -5.78
C PHE A 290 -12.05 -16.08 -5.43
N PRO A 291 -12.00 -15.09 -6.35
CA PRO A 291 -12.68 -13.82 -6.11
C PRO A 291 -14.18 -14.07 -6.01
N ASN A 292 -14.85 -13.41 -5.07
CA ASN A 292 -16.32 -13.45 -5.01
C ASN A 292 -16.92 -12.60 -6.15
N SER A 293 -18.24 -12.63 -6.35
CA SER A 293 -18.89 -11.90 -7.45
C SER A 293 -18.60 -10.39 -7.45
N ASN A 294 -18.50 -9.76 -6.27
CA ASN A 294 -18.19 -8.34 -6.16
C ASN A 294 -16.73 -8.03 -6.54
N GLU A 295 -15.79 -8.80 -6.01
CA GLU A 295 -14.37 -8.68 -6.36
C GLU A 295 -14.14 -8.96 -7.84
N TRP A 296 -14.82 -9.97 -8.38
CA TRP A 296 -14.72 -10.33 -9.78
C TRP A 296 -15.22 -9.19 -10.67
N ALA A 297 -16.41 -8.67 -10.40
CA ALA A 297 -16.94 -7.50 -11.12
C ALA A 297 -15.97 -6.31 -11.06
N ARG A 298 -15.37 -6.05 -9.89
CA ARG A 298 -14.37 -4.99 -9.71
C ARG A 298 -13.07 -5.26 -10.48
N ILE A 299 -12.57 -6.49 -10.54
CA ILE A 299 -11.39 -6.85 -11.34
C ILE A 299 -11.65 -6.59 -12.83
N LEU A 300 -12.85 -6.96 -13.31
CA LEU A 300 -13.25 -6.75 -14.70
C LEU A 300 -13.33 -5.26 -15.06
N SER A 301 -13.90 -4.43 -14.18
CA SER A 301 -14.08 -2.99 -14.45
C SER A 301 -12.91 -2.11 -14.00
N SER A 302 -11.98 -2.62 -13.18
CA SER A 302 -10.88 -1.84 -12.61
C SER A 302 -9.94 -1.31 -13.71
N PRO A 303 -9.40 -0.09 -13.61
CA PRO A 303 -8.34 0.39 -14.49
C PRO A 303 -7.00 -0.35 -14.30
N LEU A 304 -6.86 -1.10 -13.20
CA LEU A 304 -5.64 -1.81 -12.78
C LEU A 304 -4.44 -0.86 -12.80
N ASP A 305 -4.58 0.29 -12.14
CA ASP A 305 -3.64 1.41 -12.16
C ASP A 305 -2.92 1.64 -10.83
N GLY A 306 -2.74 0.57 -10.04
CA GLY A 306 -2.01 0.61 -8.78
C GLY A 306 -0.69 1.37 -8.87
N GLN A 307 -0.37 2.17 -7.85
CA GLN A 307 0.83 3.03 -7.84
C GLN A 307 1.81 2.70 -6.72
N ILE A 308 1.44 1.85 -5.77
CA ILE A 308 2.22 1.56 -4.57
C ILE A 308 2.81 0.16 -4.61
N GLY A 309 3.76 -0.14 -3.72
CA GLY A 309 4.09 -1.53 -3.41
C GLY A 309 3.17 -2.04 -2.30
N MET A 310 2.68 -3.28 -2.42
CA MET A 310 1.89 -3.91 -1.36
C MET A 310 2.40 -5.32 -1.09
N SER A 311 2.80 -5.58 0.16
CA SER A 311 3.22 -6.92 0.60
C SER A 311 2.30 -7.48 1.68
N PRO A 312 2.04 -8.80 1.66
CA PRO A 312 1.27 -9.47 2.70
C PRO A 312 2.07 -9.58 4.01
N ALA A 313 1.39 -9.32 5.13
CA ALA A 313 1.81 -9.66 6.50
C ALA A 313 0.54 -10.04 7.31
N LEU A 314 0.46 -9.70 8.60
CA LEU A 314 -0.82 -9.72 9.34
C LEU A 314 -1.81 -8.64 8.85
N GLN A 315 -1.30 -7.67 8.12
CA GLN A 315 -1.97 -6.49 7.55
C GLN A 315 -1.30 -6.18 6.22
N TRP A 316 -1.90 -5.33 5.38
CA TRP A 316 -1.15 -4.81 4.24
C TRP A 316 -0.03 -3.92 4.71
N ARG A 317 1.17 -4.15 4.16
CA ARG A 317 2.28 -3.22 4.25
C ARG A 317 2.37 -2.45 2.94
N TYR A 318 1.98 -1.17 2.98
CA TYR A 318 2.10 -0.28 1.85
C TYR A 318 3.49 0.31 1.79
N ASN A 319 4.00 0.49 0.57
CA ASN A 319 5.23 1.21 0.30
C ASN A 319 4.99 2.29 -0.77
N PHE A 320 5.16 3.55 -0.38
CA PHE A 320 4.91 4.72 -1.22
C PHE A 320 6.16 5.29 -1.91
N SER A 321 7.32 4.62 -1.84
CA SER A 321 8.58 5.15 -2.41
C SER A 321 8.43 5.55 -3.89
N ARG A 322 7.78 4.68 -4.66
CA ARG A 322 7.46 4.89 -6.08
C ARG A 322 6.64 6.15 -6.32
N VAL A 323 5.63 6.41 -5.48
CA VAL A 323 4.74 7.58 -5.58
C VAL A 323 5.51 8.89 -5.42
N PHE A 324 6.58 8.87 -4.62
CA PHE A 324 7.41 10.05 -4.35
C PHE A 324 8.70 10.12 -5.19
N GLY A 325 8.76 9.35 -6.29
CA GLY A 325 9.84 9.39 -7.28
C GLY A 325 11.13 8.70 -6.84
N ILE A 326 11.07 7.85 -5.81
CA ILE A 326 12.21 7.09 -5.33
C ILE A 326 12.08 5.68 -5.89
N PRO A 327 13.10 5.17 -6.61
CA PRO A 327 13.12 3.78 -7.02
C PRO A 327 12.88 2.88 -5.81
N GLN A 328 11.98 1.91 -5.93
CA GLN A 328 11.83 0.88 -4.89
C GLN A 328 13.22 0.31 -4.59
N PRO A 329 13.61 0.19 -3.32
CA PRO A 329 14.84 -0.51 -2.97
C PRO A 329 14.81 -1.87 -3.65
N THR A 330 15.90 -2.24 -4.31
CA THR A 330 15.98 -3.59 -4.88
C THR A 330 15.94 -4.59 -3.72
N GLU A 331 15.53 -5.83 -3.93
CA GLU A 331 15.32 -6.81 -2.83
C GLU A 331 16.54 -7.02 -1.90
N ASN A 332 17.74 -6.61 -2.29
CA ASN A 332 18.93 -6.58 -1.42
C ASN A 332 18.84 -5.54 -0.28
N ASP A 333 17.99 -4.52 -0.43
CA ASP A 333 17.87 -3.40 0.50
C ASP A 333 16.78 -3.65 1.57
N LEU A 334 15.78 -4.50 1.27
CA LEU A 334 14.69 -4.85 2.19
C LEU A 334 15.14 -5.81 3.31
N SER A 335 16.19 -6.60 3.09
CA SER A 335 16.82 -7.41 4.15
C SER A 335 17.60 -6.58 5.17
N LEU A 336 17.94 -5.32 4.87
CA LEU A 336 18.63 -4.42 5.79
C LEU A 336 17.66 -3.54 6.60
N ALA A 337 16.42 -3.38 6.14
CA ALA A 337 15.41 -2.56 6.80
C ALA A 337 14.64 -3.29 7.92
N LEU A 338 14.74 -4.63 8.00
CA LEU A 338 14.10 -5.43 9.06
C LEU A 338 15.02 -5.69 10.26
N ASP A 339 16.31 -5.35 10.17
CA ASP A 339 17.31 -5.53 11.24
C ASP A 339 17.64 -4.22 11.99
N THR A 340 16.79 -3.19 11.85
CA THR A 340 17.00 -1.89 12.54
C THR A 340 15.73 -1.38 13.21
N GLU A 341 15.13 -2.21 14.06
CA GLU A 341 14.47 -1.71 15.27
C GLU A 341 15.16 -2.35 16.49
N PRO A 342 15.58 -1.55 17.49
CA PRO A 342 16.09 -2.07 18.77
C PRO A 342 15.00 -2.75 19.60
#